data_AF-A0A933KCH9-F1
#
_entry.id   AF-A0A933KCH9-F1
#
_cell.length_a   1.000
_cell.length_b   1.000
_cell.length_c   1.000
_cell.angle_alpha   90.00
_cell.angle_beta   90.00
_cell.angle_gamma   90.00
#
_symmetry.space_group_name_H-M   'P 1'
#
loop_
_entity.id
_entity.type
_entity.pdbx_description
1 polymer ?
#
loop_
_entity_poly.entity_id
_entity_poly.type
_entity_poly.pdbx_seq_one_letter_code
_entity_poly.pdbx_strand_id
1 'polypeptide(L)'
;MPFGPGRRQIARGNSRTGTRRVRRARPKRLGDERRWVVASDKILVLTDSNFKETLEKSSTPLVIDFWAEWCGPCKMVAPSVEELAEELKGKIQFAKMDVDSNQQVPMQFAVRSIPTFAVFNKGNLCGKFTGAMAKDQLKKEIFRYLPESAQ
;
A
#
# COMPACT_ATOMS: atom_id res chain seq x y z
N MET A 1 63.86 -17.56 -47.86
CA MET A 1 65.08 -17.36 -47.03
C MET A 1 65.25 -15.87 -46.81
N PRO A 2 65.67 -15.33 -45.65
CA PRO A 2 65.79 -15.88 -44.27
C PRO A 2 64.93 -15.05 -43.26
N PHE A 3 64.15 -15.63 -42.35
CA PHE A 3 64.53 -16.23 -41.06
C PHE A 3 65.54 -15.42 -40.24
N GLY A 4 65.02 -14.74 -39.21
CA GLY A 4 65.77 -14.13 -38.10
C GLY A 4 65.13 -14.52 -36.75
N PRO A 5 65.84 -15.23 -35.85
CA PRO A 5 65.28 -15.90 -34.67
C PRO A 5 65.59 -15.17 -33.34
N GLY A 6 64.77 -15.37 -32.31
CA GLY A 6 65.11 -14.96 -30.94
C GLY A 6 64.16 -15.57 -29.89
N ARG A 7 64.40 -16.84 -29.51
CA ARG A 7 64.79 -17.32 -28.16
C ARG A 7 63.92 -16.80 -27.01
N ARG A 8 63.16 -17.70 -26.36
CA ARG A 8 63.48 -18.39 -25.06
C ARG A 8 63.62 -17.39 -23.91
N GLN A 9 63.04 -17.53 -22.72
CA GLN A 9 62.56 -18.68 -21.98
C GLN A 9 61.80 -18.17 -20.73
N ILE A 10 60.91 -19.03 -20.21
CA ILE A 10 60.46 -19.23 -18.81
C ILE A 10 60.94 -18.26 -17.70
N ALA A 11 60.03 -17.88 -16.79
CA ALA A 11 59.94 -18.44 -15.42
C ALA A 11 59.28 -17.50 -14.40
N ARG A 12 58.33 -18.08 -13.65
CA ARG A 12 58.09 -17.93 -12.19
C ARG A 12 57.69 -16.55 -11.63
N GLY A 13 56.55 -16.54 -10.92
CA GLY A 13 56.27 -15.48 -9.95
C GLY A 13 54.83 -15.43 -9.48
N ASN A 14 54.41 -16.41 -8.68
CA ASN A 14 53.15 -16.39 -7.94
C ASN A 14 53.19 -15.31 -6.86
N SER A 15 52.33 -14.30 -6.96
CA SER A 15 52.01 -13.39 -5.86
C SER A 15 50.51 -13.30 -5.68
N ARG A 16 50.01 -14.27 -4.90
CA ARG A 16 48.77 -14.18 -4.13
C ARG A 16 48.74 -12.85 -3.38
N THR A 17 47.77 -11.99 -3.67
CA THR A 17 47.12 -11.07 -2.70
C THR A 17 46.06 -10.20 -3.39
N GLY A 18 45.15 -10.85 -4.12
CA GLY A 18 43.84 -10.25 -4.41
C GLY A 18 43.00 -10.37 -3.15
N THR A 19 43.06 -9.34 -2.31
CA THR A 19 42.29 -9.18 -1.07
C THR A 19 40.88 -9.74 -1.22
N ARG A 20 40.53 -10.65 -0.30
CA ARG A 20 39.16 -11.12 -0.04
C ARG A 20 38.24 -9.92 -0.19
N ARG A 21 37.47 -9.83 -1.28
CA ARG A 21 36.27 -9.00 -1.29
C ARG A 21 35.42 -9.55 -0.17
N VAL A 22 35.48 -8.89 0.98
CA VAL A 22 34.53 -9.06 2.06
C VAL A 22 33.19 -9.03 1.36
N ARG A 23 32.45 -10.14 1.42
CA ARG A 23 31.08 -10.20 0.92
C ARG A 23 30.38 -9.07 1.66
N ARG A 24 30.22 -7.92 1.00
CA ARG A 24 29.40 -6.84 1.53
C ARG A 24 28.05 -7.51 1.75
N ALA A 25 27.66 -7.64 3.02
CA ALA A 25 26.34 -8.11 3.37
C ALA A 25 25.37 -7.31 2.50
N ARG A 26 24.59 -8.02 1.66
CA ARG A 26 23.55 -7.36 0.87
C ARG A 26 22.67 -6.61 1.88
N PRO A 27 22.53 -5.28 1.80
CA PRO A 27 21.49 -4.62 2.58
C PRO A 27 20.17 -5.28 2.20
N LYS A 28 19.37 -5.64 3.21
CA LYS A 28 18.04 -6.21 2.99
C LYS A 28 17.31 -5.28 2.03
N ARG A 29 16.83 -5.81 0.91
CA ARG A 29 15.90 -5.10 0.02
C ARG A 29 14.66 -4.80 0.86
N LEU A 30 14.60 -3.58 1.39
CA LEU A 30 13.39 -3.01 1.96
C LEU A 30 12.57 -2.51 0.77
N GLY A 31 11.53 -3.24 0.43
CA GLY A 31 10.76 -2.99 -0.79
C GLY A 31 10.00 -4.22 -1.19
N ASP A 32 9.20 -4.72 -0.25
CA ASP A 32 8.21 -5.74 -0.53
C ASP A 32 7.10 -5.07 -1.36
N GLU A 33 7.08 -5.35 -2.66
CA GLU A 33 6.09 -4.82 -3.62
C GLU A 33 4.65 -5.24 -3.32
N ARG A 34 4.38 -5.94 -2.20
CA ARG A 34 3.04 -6.32 -1.73
C ARG A 34 2.61 -5.55 -0.49
N ARG A 35 3.46 -4.69 0.09
CA ARG A 35 3.13 -3.94 1.33
C ARG A 35 1.91 -3.03 1.18
N TRP A 36 1.66 -2.47 -0.01
CA TRP A 36 0.53 -1.57 -0.27
C TRP A 36 -0.84 -2.29 -0.31
N VAL A 37 -0.84 -3.62 -0.50
CA VAL A 37 -2.02 -4.49 -0.61
C VAL A 37 -2.44 -5.08 0.73
N VAL A 38 -1.49 -5.28 1.65
CA VAL A 38 -1.75 -6.01 2.89
C VAL A 38 -2.23 -5.11 4.01
N ALA A 39 -3.26 -5.60 4.72
CA ALA A 39 -3.73 -5.10 5.99
C ALA A 39 -2.54 -4.76 6.90
N SER A 40 -2.28 -3.48 7.11
CA SER A 40 -1.51 -3.08 8.28
C SER A 40 -2.41 -3.27 9.50
N ASP A 41 -1.85 -3.51 10.68
CA ASP A 41 -2.58 -3.65 11.97
C ASP A 41 -3.58 -2.49 12.25
N LYS A 42 -3.43 -1.39 11.51
CA LYS A 42 -4.22 -0.15 11.59
C LYS A 42 -5.36 -0.08 10.56
N ILE A 43 -5.29 -0.85 9.48
CA ILE A 43 -6.25 -0.88 8.38
C ILE A 43 -6.95 -2.24 8.35
N LEU A 44 -8.26 -2.22 8.56
CA LEU A 44 -9.06 -3.43 8.50
C LEU A 44 -9.28 -3.86 7.05
N VAL A 45 -9.25 -5.17 6.79
CA VAL A 45 -9.70 -5.70 5.49
C VAL A 45 -11.14 -6.11 5.62
N LEU A 46 -11.99 -5.48 4.84
CA LEU A 46 -13.40 -5.78 4.77
C LEU A 46 -13.72 -6.69 3.59
N THR A 47 -14.66 -7.57 3.83
CA THR A 47 -15.27 -8.48 2.88
C THR A 47 -16.79 -8.37 2.97
N ASP A 48 -17.49 -8.90 1.96
CA ASP A 48 -18.96 -8.90 1.93
C ASP A 48 -19.56 -9.50 3.22
N SER A 49 -18.92 -10.52 3.81
CA SER A 49 -19.40 -11.19 5.02
C SER A 49 -19.11 -10.43 6.32
N ASN A 50 -17.99 -9.72 6.43
CA ASN A 50 -17.59 -9.05 7.67
C ASN A 50 -18.02 -7.57 7.74
N PHE A 51 -18.43 -7.00 6.60
CA PHE A 51 -18.75 -5.57 6.47
C PHE A 51 -19.87 -5.15 7.41
N LYS A 52 -20.98 -5.89 7.42
CA LYS A 52 -22.15 -5.57 8.24
C LYS A 52 -21.82 -5.62 9.73
N GLU A 53 -21.17 -6.70 10.16
CA GLU A 53 -20.76 -6.88 11.56
C GLU A 53 -19.77 -5.80 12.00
N THR A 54 -18.83 -5.42 11.13
CA THR A 54 -17.85 -4.37 11.44
C THR A 54 -18.51 -3.00 11.56
N LEU A 55 -19.47 -2.68 10.69
CA LEU A 55 -20.24 -1.44 10.79
C LEU A 55 -21.07 -1.36 12.07
N GLU A 56 -21.70 -2.47 12.47
CA GLU A 56 -22.53 -2.53 13.68
C GLU A 56 -21.67 -2.46 14.96
N LYS A 57 -20.48 -3.06 14.95
CA LYS A 57 -19.54 -3.04 16.08
C LYS A 57 -18.73 -1.74 16.18
N SER A 58 -18.60 -1.00 15.08
CA SER A 58 -17.79 0.21 15.05
C SER A 58 -18.56 1.40 15.62
N SER A 59 -18.19 1.80 16.84
CA SER A 59 -18.68 3.04 17.46
C SER A 59 -18.00 4.29 16.90
N THR A 60 -16.86 4.12 16.23
CA THR A 60 -16.10 5.19 15.58
C THR A 60 -16.51 5.33 14.12
N PRO A 61 -16.30 6.50 13.50
CA PRO A 61 -16.44 6.62 12.06
C PRO A 61 -15.52 5.65 11.32
N LEU A 62 -16.04 5.03 10.27
CA LEU A 62 -15.36 4.05 9.44
C LEU A 62 -15.26 4.59 8.01
N VAL A 63 -14.05 4.63 7.47
CA VAL A 63 -13.80 4.97 6.06
C VAL A 63 -13.37 3.71 5.32
N ILE A 64 -14.08 3.41 4.24
CA ILE A 64 -13.83 2.22 3.42
C ILE A 64 -13.26 2.67 2.08
N ASP A 65 -12.04 2.21 1.79
CA ASP A 65 -11.34 2.37 0.53
C ASP A 65 -11.61 1.16 -0.37
N PHE A 66 -12.35 1.40 -1.45
CA PHE A 66 -12.61 0.42 -2.51
C PHE A 66 -11.45 0.44 -3.50
N TRP A 67 -10.68 -0.64 -3.52
CA TRP A 67 -9.46 -0.77 -4.31
C TRP A 67 -9.46 -2.07 -5.13
N ALA A 68 -8.51 -2.18 -6.07
CA ALA A 68 -8.24 -3.40 -6.82
C ALA A 68 -6.75 -3.47 -7.23
N GLU A 69 -6.24 -4.66 -7.54
CA GLU A 69 -4.83 -4.85 -7.90
C GLU A 69 -4.45 -4.20 -9.25
N TRP A 70 -5.41 -4.14 -10.17
CA TRP A 70 -5.27 -3.52 -11.49
C TRP A 70 -5.40 -1.98 -11.45
N CYS A 71 -5.74 -1.39 -10.31
CA CYS A 71 -5.88 0.06 -10.16
C CYS A 71 -4.53 0.75 -9.93
N GLY A 72 -3.92 1.26 -11.01
CA GLY A 72 -2.70 2.07 -10.94
C GLY A 72 -2.79 3.28 -9.99
N PRO A 73 -3.83 4.13 -10.07
CA PRO A 73 -3.99 5.27 -9.16
C PRO A 73 -4.14 4.90 -7.68
N CYS A 74 -4.77 3.77 -7.38
CA CYS A 74 -4.94 3.29 -6.00
C CYS A 74 -3.57 3.02 -5.33
N LYS A 75 -2.59 2.53 -6.10
CA LYS A 75 -1.22 2.28 -5.60
C LYS A 75 -0.53 3.55 -5.12
N MET A 76 -0.83 4.69 -5.73
CA MET A 76 -0.27 5.98 -5.31
C MET A 76 -0.92 6.51 -4.03
N VAL A 77 -2.19 6.20 -3.80
CA VAL A 77 -2.97 6.69 -2.65
C VAL A 77 -2.78 5.80 -1.42
N ALA A 78 -2.45 4.52 -1.60
CA ALA A 78 -2.20 3.56 -0.52
C ALA A 78 -1.29 4.09 0.62
N PRO A 79 -0.10 4.68 0.37
CA PRO A 79 0.73 5.24 1.44
C PRO A 79 0.08 6.43 2.15
N SER A 80 -0.69 7.25 1.42
CA SER A 80 -1.43 8.36 2.03
C SER A 80 -2.53 7.87 2.99
N VAL A 81 -3.24 6.79 2.61
CA VAL A 81 -4.26 6.15 3.46
C VAL A 81 -3.62 5.54 4.70
N GLU A 82 -2.47 4.87 4.55
CA GLU A 82 -1.73 4.29 5.68
C GLU A 82 -1.27 5.36 6.69
N GLU A 83 -0.73 6.47 6.21
CA GLU A 83 -0.35 7.60 7.08
C GLU A 83 -1.56 8.18 7.81
N LEU A 84 -2.70 8.37 7.14
CA LEU A 84 -3.92 8.88 7.78
C LEU A 84 -4.50 7.89 8.78
N ALA A 85 -4.47 6.59 8.48
CA ALA A 85 -4.92 5.55 9.39
C ALA A 85 -4.08 5.51 10.67
N GLU A 86 -2.79 5.86 10.57
CA GLU A 86 -1.92 6.02 11.73
C GLU A 86 -2.21 7.31 12.52
N GLU A 87 -2.30 8.45 11.83
CA GLU A 87 -2.55 9.75 12.45
C GLU A 87 -3.91 9.80 13.17
N LEU A 88 -4.92 9.18 12.59
CA LEU A 88 -6.31 9.20 13.07
C LEU A 88 -6.70 7.92 13.81
N LYS A 89 -5.71 7.09 14.18
CA LYS A 89 -5.95 5.86 14.93
C LYS A 89 -6.71 6.16 16.22
N GLY A 90 -7.86 5.50 16.40
CA GLY A 90 -8.74 5.69 17.55
C GLY A 90 -9.77 6.81 17.39
N LYS A 91 -9.61 7.71 16.42
CA LYS A 91 -10.64 8.67 15.99
C LYS A 91 -11.47 8.12 14.84
N ILE A 92 -10.79 7.68 13.77
CA ILE A 92 -11.41 7.16 12.55
C ILE A 92 -10.79 5.81 12.25
N GLN A 93 -11.63 4.83 12.01
CA GLN A 93 -11.20 3.52 11.54
C GLN A 93 -11.10 3.54 10.03
N PHE A 94 -9.96 3.12 9.49
CA PHE A 94 -9.79 2.92 8.05
C PHE A 94 -9.91 1.43 7.73
N ALA A 95 -10.54 1.16 6.60
CA ALA A 95 -10.71 -0.17 6.07
C ALA A 95 -10.51 -0.18 4.55
N LYS A 96 -10.03 -1.30 4.02
CA LYS A 96 -9.86 -1.57 2.60
C LYS A 96 -10.76 -2.71 2.19
N MET A 97 -11.43 -2.57 1.05
CA MET A 97 -12.24 -3.62 0.44
C MET A 97 -11.82 -3.79 -1.01
N ASP A 98 -11.45 -5.02 -1.37
CA ASP A 98 -11.16 -5.38 -2.75
C ASP A 98 -12.46 -5.59 -3.53
N VAL A 99 -12.65 -4.84 -4.61
CA VAL A 99 -13.85 -4.91 -5.46
C VAL A 99 -13.86 -6.14 -6.38
N ASP A 100 -12.70 -6.76 -6.64
CA ASP A 100 -12.64 -7.99 -7.45
C ASP A 100 -13.10 -9.19 -6.61
N SER A 101 -12.66 -9.25 -5.36
CA SER A 101 -13.03 -10.31 -4.41
C SER A 101 -14.42 -10.14 -3.79
N ASN A 102 -14.95 -8.91 -3.75
CA ASN A 102 -16.24 -8.59 -3.11
C ASN A 102 -17.14 -7.87 -4.11
N GLN A 103 -18.21 -8.50 -4.55
CA GLN A 103 -19.10 -7.94 -5.58
C GLN A 103 -20.37 -7.32 -4.97
N GLN A 104 -20.80 -7.79 -3.80
CA GLN A 104 -22.10 -7.38 -3.25
C GLN A 104 -22.04 -5.96 -2.70
N VAL A 105 -21.09 -5.68 -1.80
CA VAL A 105 -20.97 -4.38 -1.14
C VAL A 105 -20.66 -3.27 -2.17
N PRO A 106 -19.67 -3.38 -3.07
CA PRO A 106 -19.42 -2.33 -4.07
C PRO A 106 -20.62 -2.07 -4.97
N MET A 107 -21.39 -3.11 -5.34
CA MET A 107 -22.60 -2.96 -6.15
C MET A 107 -23.71 -2.23 -5.37
N GLN A 108 -23.92 -2.55 -4.09
CA GLN A 108 -24.88 -1.86 -3.22
C GLN A 108 -24.56 -0.37 -3.07
N PHE A 109 -23.28 -0.02 -2.93
CA PHE A 109 -22.83 1.37 -2.85
C PHE A 109 -22.64 2.03 -4.22
N ALA A 110 -23.00 1.35 -5.32
CA ALA A 110 -22.86 1.82 -6.69
C ALA A 110 -21.44 2.34 -6.99
N VAL A 111 -20.43 1.58 -6.60
CA VAL A 111 -19.02 1.82 -6.93
C VAL A 111 -18.82 1.46 -8.40
N ARG A 112 -18.62 2.47 -9.25
CA ARG A 112 -18.45 2.32 -10.72
C ARG A 112 -17.03 2.63 -11.18
N SER A 113 -16.23 3.24 -10.32
CA SER A 113 -14.86 3.65 -10.58
C SER A 113 -14.08 3.53 -9.28
N ILE A 114 -12.79 3.21 -9.37
CA ILE A 114 -11.90 3.10 -8.21
C ILE A 114 -10.70 4.03 -8.42
N PRO A 115 -10.13 4.63 -7.34
CA PRO A 115 -10.50 4.45 -5.94
C PRO A 115 -11.78 5.21 -5.57
N THR A 116 -12.67 4.55 -4.83
CA THR A 116 -13.84 5.17 -4.18
C THR A 116 -13.70 5.01 -2.68
N PHE A 117 -14.03 6.07 -1.96
CA PHE A 117 -14.07 6.07 -0.51
C PHE A 117 -15.52 6.26 -0.05
N ALA A 118 -15.97 5.40 0.85
CA ALA A 118 -17.25 5.54 1.54
C ALA A 118 -17.01 5.84 3.02
N VAL A 119 -17.69 6.88 3.52
CA VAL A 119 -17.57 7.36 4.89
C VAL A 119 -18.82 6.98 5.66
N PHE A 120 -18.63 6.22 6.73
CA PHE A 120 -19.67 5.78 7.64
C PHE A 120 -19.45 6.38 9.02
N ASN A 121 -20.53 6.69 9.70
CA ASN A 121 -20.51 7.14 11.09
C ASN A 121 -21.64 6.45 11.86
N LYS A 122 -21.30 5.71 12.91
CA LYS A 122 -22.27 4.96 13.74
C LYS A 122 -23.23 4.12 12.90
N GLY A 123 -22.69 3.37 11.93
CA GLY A 123 -23.46 2.52 11.01
C GLY A 123 -24.22 3.25 9.89
N ASN A 124 -24.23 4.59 9.86
CA ASN A 124 -24.90 5.36 8.80
C ASN A 124 -23.90 5.82 7.75
N LEU A 125 -24.26 5.72 6.47
CA LEU A 125 -23.47 6.29 5.37
C LEU A 125 -23.60 7.82 5.40
N CYS A 126 -22.51 8.52 5.70
CA CYS A 126 -22.45 9.98 5.67
C CYS A 126 -22.26 10.51 4.25
N GLY A 127 -21.48 9.78 3.44
CA GLY A 127 -21.19 10.18 2.07
C GLY A 127 -20.18 9.27 1.41
N LYS A 128 -19.98 9.47 0.12
CA LYS A 128 -18.96 8.80 -0.67
C LYS A 128 -18.35 9.76 -1.66
N PHE A 129 -17.09 9.54 -1.99
CA PHE A 129 -16.39 10.31 -3.01
C PHE A 129 -15.45 9.39 -3.79
N THR A 130 -15.24 9.71 -5.06
CA THR A 130 -14.35 8.96 -5.94
C THR A 130 -13.22 9.87 -6.37
N GLY A 131 -12.00 9.34 -6.36
CA GLY A 131 -10.83 10.03 -6.90
C GLY A 131 -9.56 9.69 -6.17
N ALA A 132 -8.46 9.63 -6.91
CA ALA A 132 -7.14 9.55 -6.31
C ALA A 132 -6.70 10.95 -5.87
N MET A 133 -6.57 11.14 -4.55
CA MET A 133 -6.21 12.42 -3.95
C MET A 133 -4.99 12.26 -3.05
N ALA A 134 -4.22 13.33 -2.90
CA ALA A 134 -3.13 13.37 -1.92
C ALA A 134 -3.67 13.36 -0.49
N LYS A 135 -2.84 12.95 0.47
CA LYS A 135 -3.17 12.84 1.89
C LYS A 135 -4.00 14.00 2.46
N ASP A 136 -3.55 15.24 2.27
CA ASP A 136 -4.22 16.42 2.85
C ASP A 136 -5.62 16.64 2.26
N GLN A 137 -5.78 16.38 0.96
CA GLN A 137 -7.06 16.51 0.29
C GLN A 137 -8.00 15.37 0.69
N LEU A 138 -7.49 14.14 0.80
CA LEU A 138 -8.25 12.99 1.29
C LEU A 138 -8.79 13.24 2.71
N LYS A 139 -7.94 13.75 3.60
CA LYS A 139 -8.32 14.13 4.97
C LYS A 139 -9.43 15.17 4.98
N LYS A 140 -9.31 16.23 4.15
CA LYS A 140 -10.33 17.28 4.03
C LYS A 140 -11.67 16.73 3.54
N GLU A 141 -11.67 15.86 2.52
CA GLU A 141 -12.91 15.27 2.01
C GLU A 141 -13.57 14.36 3.05
N ILE A 142 -12.78 13.54 3.78
CA ILE A 142 -13.32 12.71 4.86
C ILE A 142 -13.98 13.59 5.93
N PHE A 143 -13.29 14.64 6.39
CA PHE A 143 -13.82 15.56 7.40
C PHE A 143 -15.02 16.37 6.94
N ARG A 144 -15.18 16.62 5.64
CA ARG A 144 -16.39 17.25 5.09
C ARG A 144 -17.64 16.42 5.34
N TYR A 145 -17.54 15.09 5.28
CA TYR A 145 -18.68 14.18 5.50
C TYR A 145 -18.86 13.79 6.96
N LEU A 146 -17.82 13.90 7.79
CA LEU A 146 -17.91 13.59 9.21
C LEU A 146 -18.43 14.77 10.03
N PRO A 147 -19.35 14.55 10.98
CA PRO A 147 -19.80 15.60 11.88
C PRO A 147 -18.64 16.06 12.77
N GLU A 148 -18.67 17.33 13.20
CA GLU A 148 -17.63 17.96 14.03
C GLU A 148 -17.31 17.16 15.31
N SER A 149 -18.28 16.45 15.86
CA SER A 149 -18.10 15.55 17.02
C SER A 149 -17.13 14.38 16.79
N ALA A 150 -16.74 14.13 15.54
CA ALA A 150 -15.90 13.02 15.14
C ALA A 150 -14.57 13.44 14.46
N GLN A 151 -14.28 14.75 14.44
CA GLN A 151 -13.02 15.34 13.94
C GLN A 151 -11.99 15.42 15.08
#